data_AF-A0A969JP93-F1
#
_entry.id   AF-A0A969JP93-F1
#
_cell.length_a   1.000
_cell.length_b   1.000
_cell.length_c   1.000
_cell.angle_alpha   90.00
_cell.angle_beta   90.00
_cell.angle_gamma   90.00
#
_symmetry.space_group_name_H-M   'P 1'
#
loop_
_entity.id
_entity.type
_entity.pdbx_description
1 polymer ?
#
loop_
_entity_poly.entity_id
_entity_poly.type
_entity_poly.pdbx_seq_one_letter_code
_entity_poly.pdbx_strand_id
1 'polypeptide(L)'
;MHSELVTEDFSNKPVREILYTLFGESVNYKTRGNYIILTKAPPPPKKVVEESRVSISGYVLDHTTQEKIPEVSVYDKNSLTATVTDQYGFFKIAIDNPADETVLSFSKANYVDTLISFTPGSVQFVNMNIAPQSLPVEIDEAPLDTFDLVPVVTPVIVEEEEASGKRSFGAFMNDKVFRNRFFEKERTGEC
;
A
#
# COMPACT_ATOMS: atom_id res chain seq x y z
N MET A 1 43.66 -20.49 -3.65
CA MET A 1 42.28 -20.95 -3.89
C MET A 1 41.78 -21.52 -2.57
N HIS A 2 40.91 -20.79 -1.87
CA HIS A 2 40.26 -21.31 -0.67
C HIS A 2 39.09 -22.18 -1.13
N SER A 3 39.22 -23.50 -0.99
CA SER A 3 38.08 -24.41 -1.10
C SER A 3 37.37 -24.40 0.26
N GLU A 4 36.46 -23.46 0.46
CA GLU A 4 35.56 -23.51 1.59
C GLU A 4 34.45 -24.52 1.30
N LEU A 5 34.16 -25.36 2.29
CA LEU A 5 33.04 -26.29 2.22
C LEU A 5 31.77 -25.51 2.52
N VAL A 6 30.81 -25.58 1.60
CA VAL A 6 29.48 -24.99 1.76
C VAL A 6 28.48 -26.15 1.88
N THR A 7 27.72 -26.18 2.98
CA THR A 7 26.64 -27.14 3.20
C THR A 7 25.35 -26.34 3.35
N GLU A 8 24.41 -26.56 2.44
CA GLU A 8 23.10 -25.91 2.44
C GLU A 8 22.03 -26.93 2.05
N ASP A 9 20.92 -26.93 2.78
CA ASP A 9 19.80 -27.83 2.56
C ASP A 9 18.60 -27.03 2.00
N PHE A 10 18.07 -27.46 0.86
CA PHE A 10 16.93 -26.82 0.22
C PHE A 10 15.75 -27.79 0.13
N SER A 11 14.60 -27.40 0.67
CA SER A 11 13.35 -28.15 0.56
C SER A 11 12.25 -27.27 -0.01
N ASN A 12 11.50 -27.80 -0.98
CA ASN A 12 10.36 -27.14 -1.63
C ASN A 12 10.65 -25.71 -2.17
N LYS A 13 11.87 -25.48 -2.67
CA LYS A 13 12.27 -24.19 -3.26
C LYS A 13 12.42 -24.30 -4.78
N PRO A 14 12.09 -23.25 -5.55
CA PRO A 14 12.30 -23.27 -6.99
C PRO A 14 13.80 -23.30 -7.30
N VAL A 15 14.16 -24.06 -8.33
CA VAL A 15 15.55 -24.24 -8.79
C VAL A 15 16.26 -22.90 -8.98
N ARG A 16 15.56 -21.87 -9.47
CA ARG A 16 16.11 -20.52 -9.64
C ARG A 16 16.66 -19.94 -8.33
N GLU A 17 15.88 -20.04 -7.24
CA GLU A 17 16.26 -19.51 -5.93
C GLU A 17 17.51 -20.21 -5.42
N ILE A 18 17.52 -21.55 -5.50
CA ILE A 18 18.66 -22.37 -5.09
C ILE A 18 19.93 -21.98 -5.86
N LEU A 19 19.84 -21.90 -7.19
CA LEU A 19 20.98 -21.55 -8.03
C LEU A 19 21.47 -20.12 -7.78
N TYR A 20 20.56 -19.18 -7.54
CA TYR A 20 20.93 -17.81 -7.20
C TYR A 20 21.60 -17.73 -5.83
N THR A 21 21.11 -18.46 -4.83
CA THR A 21 21.76 -18.53 -3.50
C THR A 21 23.18 -19.10 -3.59
N LEU A 22 23.41 -20.13 -4.42
CA LEU A 22 24.70 -20.79 -4.55
C LEU A 22 25.70 -20.03 -5.44
N PHE A 23 25.24 -19.45 -6.55
CA PHE A 23 26.12 -18.88 -7.59
C PHE A 23 25.91 -17.39 -7.84
N GLY A 24 24.87 -16.76 -7.28
CA GLY A 24 24.47 -15.40 -7.61
C GLY A 24 24.26 -15.23 -9.12
N GLU A 25 24.89 -14.20 -9.68
CA GLU A 25 24.87 -13.93 -11.12
C GLU A 25 26.05 -14.52 -11.90
N SER A 26 26.91 -15.32 -11.26
CA SER A 26 28.12 -15.84 -11.92
C SER A 26 27.83 -16.92 -12.97
N VAL A 27 26.62 -17.47 -12.97
CA VAL A 27 26.19 -18.59 -13.81
C VAL A 27 24.83 -18.31 -14.44
N ASN A 28 24.72 -18.58 -15.74
CA ASN A 28 23.46 -18.69 -16.46
C ASN A 28 23.01 -20.16 -16.46
N TYR A 29 21.70 -20.40 -16.30
CA TYR A 29 21.14 -21.75 -16.33
C TYR A 29 20.01 -21.89 -17.34
N LYS A 30 19.88 -23.09 -17.93
CA LYS A 30 18.75 -23.48 -18.81
C LYS A 30 18.29 -24.90 -18.50
N THR A 31 16.99 -25.10 -18.45
CA THR A 31 16.39 -26.43 -18.24
C THR A 31 16.13 -27.11 -19.59
N ARG A 32 16.56 -28.36 -19.76
CA ARG A 32 16.33 -29.18 -20.95
C ARG A 32 15.90 -30.59 -20.51
N GLY A 33 14.60 -30.87 -20.56
CA GLY A 33 14.05 -32.12 -20.02
C GLY A 33 14.40 -32.27 -18.54
N ASN A 34 15.13 -33.33 -18.19
CA ASN A 34 15.53 -33.63 -16.81
C ASN A 34 16.88 -33.01 -16.43
N TYR A 35 17.49 -32.18 -17.28
CA TYR A 35 18.81 -31.60 -17.06
C TYR A 35 18.74 -30.09 -16.83
N ILE A 36 19.60 -29.61 -15.92
CA ILE A 36 19.89 -28.19 -15.73
C ILE A 36 21.30 -27.95 -16.28
N ILE A 37 21.38 -27.14 -17.34
CA ILE A 37 22.65 -26.80 -17.99
C ILE A 37 23.14 -25.49 -17.40
N LEU A 38 24.29 -25.52 -16.73
CA LEU A 38 24.97 -24.35 -16.17
C LEU A 38 26.05 -23.87 -17.13
N THR A 39 26.09 -22.56 -17.37
CA THR A 39 27.09 -21.90 -18.21
C THR A 39 27.63 -20.68 -17.50
N LYS A 40 28.92 -20.39 -17.65
CA LYS A 40 29.51 -19.21 -17.03
C LYS A 40 28.82 -17.95 -17.56
N ALA A 41 28.33 -17.10 -16.65
CA ALA A 41 27.82 -15.81 -17.06
C ALA A 41 28.98 -14.95 -17.58
N PRO A 42 28.77 -14.14 -18.63
CA PRO A 42 29.75 -13.13 -19.00
C PRO A 42 30.04 -12.28 -17.74
N PRO A 43 31.30 -11.88 -17.52
CA PRO A 43 31.62 -11.01 -16.40
C PRO A 43 30.70 -9.79 -16.49
N PRO A 44 30.13 -9.32 -15.35
CA PRO A 44 29.28 -8.14 -15.37
C PRO A 44 30.06 -7.04 -16.09
N PRO A 45 29.44 -6.32 -17.04
CA PRO A 45 30.14 -5.28 -17.78
C PRO A 45 30.83 -4.39 -16.75
N LYS A 46 32.16 -4.23 -16.89
CA LYS A 46 32.89 -3.22 -16.13
C LYS A 46 32.07 -1.95 -16.26
N LYS A 47 31.66 -1.34 -15.15
CA LYS A 47 30.79 -0.16 -15.08
C LYS A 47 31.35 0.95 -15.99
N VAL A 48 31.06 0.88 -17.28
CA VAL A 48 31.11 2.01 -18.19
C VAL A 48 29.77 2.66 -17.91
N VAL A 49 29.86 3.87 -17.39
CA VAL A 49 28.75 4.76 -17.04
C VAL A 49 28.09 5.18 -18.35
N GLU A 50 27.45 4.24 -19.02
CA GLU A 50 26.61 4.46 -20.18
C GLU A 50 25.28 3.84 -19.81
N GLU A 51 24.38 4.72 -19.37
CA GLU A 51 22.98 4.46 -19.02
C GLU A 51 22.83 3.51 -17.81
N SER A 52 22.66 4.07 -16.62
CA SER A 52 22.54 3.34 -15.37
C SER A 52 21.30 2.45 -15.39
N ARG A 53 21.39 1.23 -15.92
CA ARG A 53 20.30 0.27 -15.83
C ARG A 53 20.47 -0.57 -14.57
N VAL A 54 19.48 -0.55 -13.69
CA VAL A 54 19.46 -1.39 -12.48
C VAL A 54 18.39 -2.45 -12.62
N SER A 55 18.77 -3.71 -12.39
CA SER A 55 17.83 -4.84 -12.35
C SER A 55 17.53 -5.19 -10.90
N ILE A 56 16.25 -5.26 -10.56
CA ILE A 56 15.76 -5.75 -9.26
C ILE A 56 14.92 -7.00 -9.54
N SER A 57 15.18 -8.05 -8.79
CA SER A 57 14.46 -9.33 -8.94
C SER A 57 14.18 -9.94 -7.58
N GLY A 58 13.27 -10.91 -7.52
CA GLY A 58 12.87 -11.43 -6.23
C GLY A 58 11.62 -12.29 -6.25
N TYR A 59 11.17 -12.66 -5.06
CA TYR A 59 9.88 -13.30 -4.83
C TYR A 59 9.00 -12.44 -3.94
N VAL A 60 7.70 -12.53 -4.19
CA VAL A 60 6.67 -11.98 -3.30
C VAL A 60 6.05 -13.11 -2.49
N LEU A 61 6.00 -12.93 -1.17
CA LEU A 61 5.42 -13.89 -0.25
C LEU A 61 4.33 -13.24 0.61
N ASP A 62 3.39 -14.07 1.06
CA ASP A 62 2.40 -13.71 2.05
C ASP A 62 3.06 -13.62 3.43
N HIS A 63 2.85 -12.51 4.12
CA HIS A 63 3.41 -12.31 5.45
C HIS A 63 2.93 -13.38 6.45
N THR A 64 1.67 -13.81 6.36
CA THR A 64 1.04 -14.75 7.28
C THR A 64 1.34 -16.20 6.92
N THR A 65 1.14 -16.58 5.66
CA THR A 65 1.28 -17.99 5.23
C THR A 65 2.68 -18.34 4.74
N GLN A 66 3.52 -17.35 4.45
CA GLN A 66 4.83 -17.51 3.78
C GLN A 66 4.73 -18.18 2.40
N GLU A 67 3.54 -18.23 1.80
CA GLU A 67 3.32 -18.75 0.46
C GLU A 67 3.68 -17.71 -0.61
N LYS A 68 4.10 -18.17 -1.78
CA LYS A 68 4.47 -17.28 -2.89
C LYS A 68 3.21 -16.76 -3.57
N ILE A 69 3.18 -15.46 -3.83
CA ILE A 69 1.99 -14.78 -4.35
C ILE A 69 2.18 -14.45 -5.84
N PRO A 70 1.40 -15.09 -6.73
CA PRO A 70 1.39 -14.76 -8.14
C PRO A 70 0.60 -13.48 -8.43
N GLU A 71 0.76 -12.89 -9.60
CA GLU A 71 -0.05 -11.77 -10.11
C GLU A 71 -0.01 -10.50 -9.23
N VAL A 72 1.14 -10.22 -8.62
CA VAL A 72 1.40 -8.98 -7.87
C VAL A 72 1.97 -7.97 -8.85
N SER A 73 1.36 -6.78 -8.90
CA SER A 73 1.86 -5.67 -9.70
C SER A 73 3.00 -4.99 -8.97
N VAL A 74 4.15 -4.88 -9.64
CA VAL A 74 5.34 -4.20 -9.15
C VAL A 74 5.60 -2.99 -10.03
N TYR A 75 5.59 -1.79 -9.44
CA TYR A 75 5.64 -0.54 -10.17
C TYR A 75 6.66 0.43 -9.58
N ASP A 76 7.48 1.04 -10.43
CA ASP A 76 8.30 2.20 -10.07
C ASP A 76 7.66 3.48 -10.63
N LYS A 77 7.44 4.47 -9.75
CA LYS A 77 6.81 5.75 -10.12
C LYS A 77 7.74 6.64 -10.93
N ASN A 78 9.06 6.54 -10.72
CA ASN A 78 10.01 7.46 -11.34
C ASN A 78 10.32 7.06 -12.78
N SER A 79 10.61 5.78 -13.03
CA SER A 79 10.87 5.25 -14.38
C SER A 79 9.62 4.85 -15.15
N LEU A 80 8.43 4.90 -14.52
CA LEU A 80 7.16 4.42 -15.08
C LEU A 80 7.21 2.94 -15.55
N THR A 81 8.14 2.16 -15.00
CA THR A 81 8.32 0.75 -15.34
C THR A 81 7.46 -0.11 -14.43
N ALA A 82 6.77 -1.09 -15.02
CA ALA A 82 5.95 -2.06 -14.29
C ALA A 82 6.28 -3.50 -14.70
N THR A 83 6.09 -4.43 -13.79
CA THR A 83 6.10 -5.87 -14.06
C THR A 83 5.08 -6.57 -13.17
N VAL A 84 4.71 -7.80 -13.51
CA VAL A 84 3.78 -8.61 -12.73
C VAL A 84 4.48 -9.90 -12.31
N THR A 85 4.27 -10.35 -11.07
CA THR A 85 4.85 -11.63 -10.62
C THR A 85 4.28 -12.80 -11.40
N ASP A 86 5.13 -13.80 -11.67
CA ASP A 86 4.71 -15.04 -12.34
C ASP A 86 3.92 -15.96 -11.39
N GLN A 87 3.50 -17.13 -11.92
CA GLN A 87 2.75 -18.14 -11.17
C GLN A 87 3.47 -18.67 -9.91
N TYR A 88 4.78 -18.46 -9.79
CA TYR A 88 5.60 -18.86 -8.65
C TYR A 88 5.99 -17.67 -7.78
N GLY A 89 5.34 -16.51 -7.97
CA GLY A 89 5.58 -15.28 -7.23
C GLY A 89 6.89 -14.57 -7.56
N PHE A 90 7.59 -14.97 -8.63
CA PHE A 90 8.83 -14.33 -9.04
C PHE A 90 8.57 -13.05 -9.84
N PHE A 91 9.34 -11.99 -9.58
CA PHE A 91 9.38 -10.80 -10.41
C PHE A 91 10.81 -10.45 -10.83
N LYS A 92 10.90 -9.75 -11.96
CA LYS A 92 12.11 -9.05 -12.40
C LYS A 92 11.71 -7.75 -13.07
N ILE A 93 12.21 -6.64 -12.55
CA ILE A 93 12.02 -5.30 -13.09
C ILE A 93 13.38 -4.70 -13.42
N ALA A 94 13.49 -4.07 -14.58
CA ALA A 94 14.72 -3.43 -15.02
C ALA A 94 14.42 -1.95 -15.22
N ILE A 95 15.04 -1.12 -14.40
CA ILE A 95 14.83 0.31 -14.34
C ILE A 95 15.97 0.99 -15.08
N ASP A 96 15.62 1.77 -16.08
CA ASP A 96 16.56 2.60 -16.82
C ASP A 96 16.65 3.97 -16.12
N ASN A 97 17.87 4.46 -15.88
CA ASN A 97 18.15 5.72 -15.19
C ASN A 97 17.47 5.83 -13.79
N PRO A 98 17.77 4.94 -12.83
CA PRO A 98 17.23 5.00 -11.49
C PRO A 98 17.66 6.32 -10.83
N ALA A 99 16.73 6.92 -10.09
CA ALA A 99 17.04 7.99 -9.16
C ALA A 99 17.95 7.46 -8.04
N ASP A 100 18.59 8.38 -7.30
CA ASP A 100 19.44 8.07 -6.13
C ASP A 100 18.72 7.17 -5.10
N GLU A 101 17.39 7.22 -5.07
CA GLU A 101 16.53 6.31 -4.34
C GLU A 101 15.37 5.86 -5.25
N THR A 102 15.28 4.56 -5.52
CA THR A 102 14.18 3.96 -6.29
C THR A 102 13.14 3.40 -5.32
N VAL A 103 11.87 3.75 -5.50
CA VAL A 103 10.78 3.24 -4.65
C VAL A 103 9.88 2.32 -5.48
N LEU A 104 9.88 1.03 -5.14
CA LEU A 104 8.96 0.06 -5.75
C LEU A 104 7.67 -0.03 -4.95
N SER A 105 6.55 -0.04 -5.67
CA SER A 105 5.22 -0.30 -5.15
C SER A 105 4.76 -1.70 -5.53
N PHE A 106 4.33 -2.46 -4.54
CA PHE A 106 3.77 -3.79 -4.69
C PHE A 106 2.27 -3.72 -4.37
N SER A 107 1.44 -4.09 -5.33
CA SER A 107 -0.02 -4.03 -5.20
C SER A 107 -0.69 -5.30 -5.74
N LYS A 108 -1.68 -5.79 -4.99
CA LYS A 108 -2.53 -6.92 -5.36
C LYS A 108 -3.88 -6.82 -4.64
N ALA A 109 -4.95 -7.26 -5.30
CA ALA A 109 -6.27 -7.32 -4.68
C ALA A 109 -6.27 -8.18 -3.39
N ASN A 110 -6.97 -7.71 -2.36
CA ASN A 110 -7.02 -8.32 -1.01
C ASN A 110 -5.68 -8.33 -0.27
N TYR A 111 -4.69 -7.55 -0.71
CA TYR A 111 -3.43 -7.32 -0.01
C TYR A 111 -3.22 -5.82 0.25
N VAL A 112 -2.45 -5.51 1.27
CA VAL A 112 -2.06 -4.14 1.61
C VAL A 112 -0.94 -3.70 0.68
N ASP A 113 -1.14 -2.57 0.01
CA ASP A 113 -0.12 -1.95 -0.84
C ASP A 113 1.14 -1.64 -0.02
N THR A 114 2.29 -2.10 -0.52
CA THR A 114 3.57 -1.99 0.18
C THR A 114 4.58 -1.23 -0.67
N LEU A 115 5.33 -0.31 -0.05
CA LEU A 115 6.39 0.46 -0.69
C LEU A 115 7.74 0.09 -0.09
N ILE A 116 8.76 -0.10 -0.93
CA ILE A 116 10.14 -0.36 -0.50
C ILE A 116 11.09 0.51 -1.30
N SER A 117 12.04 1.15 -0.61
CA SER A 117 13.11 1.91 -1.25
C SER A 117 14.39 1.10 -1.44
N PHE A 118 15.07 1.36 -2.57
CA PHE A 118 16.28 0.71 -2.99
C PHE A 118 17.30 1.75 -3.44
N THR A 119 18.54 1.60 -2.98
CA THR A 119 19.65 2.42 -3.46
C THR A 119 20.28 1.77 -4.70
N PRO A 120 20.50 2.52 -5.80
CA PRO A 120 21.18 2.01 -6.98
C PRO A 120 22.66 1.76 -6.67
N GLY A 121 23.19 0.61 -7.10
CA GLY A 121 24.60 0.27 -6.88
C GLY A 121 25.02 -1.12 -7.37
N SER A 122 24.07 -2.07 -7.33
CA SER A 122 24.24 -3.47 -7.73
C SER A 122 22.89 -4.07 -8.15
N VAL A 123 22.94 -5.22 -8.86
CA VAL A 123 21.76 -6.06 -9.07
C VAL A 123 21.30 -6.61 -7.71
N GLN A 124 20.00 -6.50 -7.43
CA GLN A 124 19.42 -6.86 -6.14
C GLN A 124 18.42 -8.01 -6.29
N PHE A 125 18.57 -9.01 -5.41
CA PHE A 125 17.62 -10.10 -5.26
C PHE A 125 16.98 -10.04 -3.88
N VAL A 126 15.67 -9.87 -3.81
CA VAL A 126 14.97 -9.59 -2.55
C VAL A 126 13.69 -10.39 -2.43
N ASN A 127 13.44 -10.94 -1.23
CA ASN A 127 12.16 -11.51 -0.87
C ASN A 127 11.31 -10.42 -0.22
N MET A 128 10.12 -10.19 -0.74
CA MET A 128 9.21 -9.15 -0.28
C MET A 128 7.96 -9.78 0.32
N ASN A 129 7.60 -9.37 1.54
CA ASN A 129 6.42 -9.86 2.25
C ASN A 129 5.31 -8.80 2.21
N ILE A 130 4.13 -9.15 1.68
CA ILE A 130 2.92 -8.34 1.76
C ILE A 130 1.90 -8.98 2.70
N ALA A 131 1.13 -8.14 3.41
CA ALA A 131 0.09 -8.58 4.32
C ALA A 131 -1.28 -8.61 3.63
N PRO A 132 -2.15 -9.60 3.91
CA PRO A 132 -3.52 -9.59 3.43
C PRO A 132 -4.28 -8.38 4.02
N GLN A 133 -5.12 -7.76 3.20
CA GLN A 133 -6.01 -6.70 3.63
C GLN A 133 -7.16 -7.33 4.41
N SER A 134 -7.23 -7.08 5.72
CA SER A 134 -8.40 -7.47 6.50
C SER A 134 -9.61 -6.67 6.01
N LEU A 135 -10.66 -7.37 5.54
CA LEU A 135 -11.95 -6.72 5.29
C LEU A 135 -12.47 -6.15 6.62
N PRO A 136 -13.07 -4.95 6.63
CA PRO A 136 -13.74 -4.46 7.82
C PRO A 136 -14.84 -5.45 8.20
N VAL A 137 -14.82 -5.90 9.46
CA VAL A 137 -15.88 -6.72 10.05
C VAL A 137 -17.18 -5.91 9.91
N GLU A 138 -18.16 -6.44 9.18
CA GLU A 138 -19.54 -5.94 9.26
C GLU A 138 -19.98 -6.13 10.71
N ILE A 139 -20.03 -5.03 11.47
CA ILE A 139 -20.62 -5.05 12.80
C ILE A 139 -22.12 -5.18 12.52
N ASP A 140 -22.67 -6.38 12.67
CA ASP A 140 -24.11 -6.56 12.82
C ASP A 140 -24.53 -5.63 13.96
N GLU A 141 -25.22 -4.54 13.62
CA GLU A 141 -25.73 -3.58 14.58
C GLU A 141 -26.55 -4.36 15.62
N ALA A 142 -26.03 -4.46 16.84
CA ALA A 142 -26.75 -5.07 17.94
C ALA A 142 -28.12 -4.36 18.09
N PRO A 143 -29.21 -5.08 18.36
CA PRO A 143 -30.53 -4.46 18.46
C PRO A 143 -30.49 -3.36 19.51
N LEU A 144 -31.00 -2.17 19.15
CA LEU A 144 -31.23 -1.08 20.08
C LEU A 144 -32.09 -1.59 21.25
N ASP A 145 -31.47 -1.68 22.41
CA ASP A 145 -32.12 -2.01 23.67
C ASP A 145 -33.23 -0.97 23.91
N THR A 146 -34.49 -1.40 23.80
CA THR A 146 -35.64 -0.55 24.08
C THR A 146 -35.65 -0.24 25.56
N PHE A 147 -35.30 0.99 25.92
CA PHE A 147 -35.46 1.49 27.28
C PHE A 147 -36.94 1.44 27.66
N ASP A 148 -37.29 0.57 28.61
CA ASP A 148 -38.61 0.51 29.23
C ASP A 148 -38.95 1.89 29.81
N LEU A 149 -39.96 2.54 29.25
CA LEU A 149 -40.47 3.81 29.73
C LEU A 149 -41.13 3.60 31.10
N VAL A 150 -40.45 4.03 32.16
CA VAL A 150 -41.07 4.20 33.48
C VAL A 150 -42.18 5.25 33.34
N PRO A 151 -43.44 4.99 33.75
CA PRO A 151 -44.50 5.97 33.60
C PRO A 151 -44.21 7.22 34.43
N VAL A 152 -44.10 8.35 33.74
CA VAL A 152 -44.01 9.68 34.35
C VAL A 152 -45.35 9.97 35.02
N VAL A 153 -45.35 10.04 36.35
CA VAL A 153 -46.51 10.51 37.11
C VAL A 153 -46.61 12.02 36.91
N THR A 154 -47.53 12.46 36.06
CA THR A 154 -47.82 13.89 35.88
C THR A 154 -48.57 14.43 37.10
N PRO A 155 -48.11 15.51 37.76
CA PRO A 155 -48.91 16.16 38.78
C PRO A 155 -50.14 16.82 38.15
N VAL A 156 -51.30 16.63 38.77
CA VAL A 156 -52.58 17.24 38.40
C VAL A 156 -52.49 18.75 38.62
N ILE A 157 -52.55 19.53 37.55
CA ILE A 157 -52.65 20.99 37.59
C ILE A 157 -54.15 21.34 37.55
N VAL A 158 -54.64 22.02 38.59
CA VAL A 158 -55.99 22.57 38.66
C VAL A 158 -56.02 23.88 37.86
N GLU A 159 -56.96 23.98 36.92
CA GLU A 159 -57.19 25.16 36.07
C GLU A 159 -57.94 26.26 36.83
N GLU A 160 -57.54 27.52 36.62
CA GLU A 160 -58.44 28.68 36.72
C GLU A 160 -58.04 29.76 35.69
N GLU A 161 -59.02 30.58 35.33
CA GLU A 161 -59.39 31.00 33.97
C GLU A 161 -58.83 32.31 33.39
N GLU A 162 -58.98 32.39 32.07
CA GLU A 162 -59.26 33.56 31.20
C GLU A 162 -58.39 34.84 31.24
N ALA A 163 -57.86 35.25 30.08
CA ALA A 163 -58.56 36.25 29.25
C ALA A 163 -57.73 36.70 28.03
N SER A 164 -58.28 36.40 26.85
CA SER A 164 -58.42 37.25 25.65
C SER A 164 -57.45 38.42 25.40
N GLY A 165 -56.70 38.36 24.29
CA GLY A 165 -55.99 39.52 23.74
C GLY A 165 -55.37 39.30 22.36
N LYS A 166 -56.19 39.22 21.30
CA LYS A 166 -55.75 39.18 19.89
C LYS A 166 -54.97 40.44 19.50
N ARG A 167 -53.74 40.31 18.99
CA ARG A 167 -53.18 41.22 17.97
C ARG A 167 -52.36 40.46 16.92
N SER A 168 -52.63 40.83 15.67
CA SER A 168 -52.18 40.21 14.43
C SER A 168 -50.73 40.51 14.07
N PHE A 169 -50.21 39.65 13.19
CA PHE A 169 -48.92 39.60 12.47
C PHE A 169 -48.44 40.87 11.73
N GLY A 170 -49.01 42.05 11.99
CA GLY A 170 -48.79 43.30 11.27
C GLY A 170 -47.91 44.31 12.00
N ALA A 171 -46.90 43.86 12.75
CA ALA A 171 -45.83 44.72 13.26
C ALA A 171 -44.48 44.21 12.75
N PHE A 172 -44.44 44.19 11.42
CA PHE A 172 -43.29 44.17 10.55
C PHE A 172 -42.26 45.23 11.00
N MET A 173 -41.01 44.79 11.15
CA MET A 173 -39.77 45.59 11.04
C MET A 173 -39.57 46.74 12.04
N ASN A 174 -38.97 46.44 13.20
CA ASN A 174 -37.86 47.24 13.73
C ASN A 174 -37.18 46.49 14.88
N ASP A 175 -36.06 45.81 14.64
CA ASP A 175 -34.94 46.00 15.57
C ASP A 175 -33.58 45.77 14.92
N LYS A 176 -32.68 46.71 15.20
CA LYS A 176 -31.33 46.84 14.69
C LYS A 176 -30.37 46.16 15.68
N VAL A 177 -30.02 44.90 15.50
CA VAL A 177 -28.80 44.34 16.14
C VAL A 177 -28.18 43.27 15.26
N PHE A 178 -27.82 43.61 14.02
CA PHE A 178 -26.93 42.77 13.21
C PHE A 178 -25.71 43.57 12.76
N ARG A 179 -24.55 42.99 13.06
CA ARG A 179 -23.22 43.27 12.50
C ARG A 179 -22.55 44.59 12.89
N ASN A 180 -21.64 44.46 13.85
CA ASN A 180 -20.21 44.73 13.66
C ASN A 180 -19.48 43.95 14.78
N ARG A 181 -18.35 43.25 14.56
CA ARG A 181 -17.07 43.79 14.11
C ARG A 181 -16.03 42.66 13.94
N PHE A 182 -15.05 42.89 13.06
CA PHE A 182 -13.72 42.24 12.89
C PHE A 182 -13.71 40.88 12.15
N PHE A 183 -13.03 40.68 11.02
CA PHE A 183 -11.79 41.28 10.50
C PHE A 183 -11.93 41.60 8.99
N GLU A 184 -11.71 42.85 8.63
CA GLU A 184 -11.32 43.29 7.28
C GLU A 184 -9.78 43.33 7.28
N LYS A 185 -9.11 42.90 6.21
CA LYS A 185 -8.35 43.79 5.30
C LYS A 185 -7.06 43.01 4.97
N GLU A 186 -6.58 42.80 3.75
CA GLU A 186 -6.95 43.27 2.41
C GLU A 186 -6.31 42.31 1.40
N ARG A 187 -7.07 41.93 0.37
CA ARG A 187 -6.53 41.73 -0.97
C ARG A 187 -6.41 43.10 -1.61
N THR A 188 -5.35 43.33 -2.37
CA THR A 188 -5.36 43.99 -3.68
C THR A 188 -4.12 43.46 -4.42
N GLY A 189 -4.11 43.16 -5.72
CA GLY A 189 -5.03 43.52 -6.79
C GLY A 189 -4.22 44.17 -7.93
N GLU A 190 -4.21 43.51 -9.08
CA GLU A 190 -4.05 44.05 -10.45
C GLU A 190 -2.71 44.64 -10.92
N CYS A 191 -2.11 43.98 -11.93
CA CYS A 191 -1.99 44.44 -13.32
C CYS A 191 -1.87 43.22 -14.25
#